data_AF-A0A3S1FC21-F1
#
_entry.id   AF-A0A3S1FC21-F1
#
_cell.length_a   1.000
_cell.length_b   1.000
_cell.length_c   1.000
_cell.angle_alpha   90.00
_cell.angle_beta   90.00
_cell.angle_gamma   90.00
#
_symmetry.space_group_name_H-M   'P 1'
#
loop_
_entity.id
_entity.type
_entity.pdbx_description
1 polymer ?
#
loop_
_entity_poly.entity_id
_entity_poly.type
_entity_poly.pdbx_seq_one_letter_code
_entity_poly.pdbx_strand_id
1 'polypeptide(L)'
;MLDGEPMPAVPASGQGGAGEILALYPLFAELSTRFDLEVKERGSLINGSPCAAALVADAALAARRRIRMAHQVFALSIEAFRAPLEHYDAALDTLWGDEHEAAALQGLREFLVGAGDGRRNYQAPVSYRIVPRVLGQAHRALSSAERAANVSLASISDNPVYIPPDDAHPLGRCISTGGYHNAMATPALDDLAAIWADICLLCDRHASKLLNGKVSLLPDLLMTGRHSADSDGHGNVGYVPMAITGYLEQAKLAAQRTFIPGTESAGAGQDDVATT
;
A
#
# COMPACT_ATOMS: atom_id res chain seq x y z
N MET A 1 12.69 -25.24 -6.51
CA MET A 1 12.04 -23.96 -6.87
C MET A 1 12.52 -22.85 -5.95
N LEU A 2 12.44 -22.97 -4.62
CA LEU A 2 13.00 -21.95 -3.70
C LEU A 2 14.48 -22.17 -3.34
N ASP A 3 15.24 -22.82 -4.21
CA ASP A 3 16.66 -23.21 -4.07
C ASP A 3 17.65 -22.18 -4.61
N GLY A 4 17.16 -21.00 -5.01
CA GLY A 4 17.98 -19.91 -5.55
C GLY A 4 18.15 -19.93 -7.07
N GLU A 5 17.60 -20.96 -7.74
CA GLU A 5 17.50 -21.01 -9.20
C GLU A 5 16.44 -20.04 -9.74
N PRO A 6 16.51 -19.65 -11.04
CA PRO A 6 15.50 -18.80 -11.65
C PRO A 6 14.09 -19.36 -11.50
N MET A 7 13.17 -18.52 -11.01
CA MET A 7 11.76 -18.89 -10.86
C MET A 7 11.02 -18.83 -12.20
N PRO A 8 9.99 -19.68 -12.42
CA PRO A 8 9.12 -19.58 -13.59
C PRO A 8 8.49 -18.18 -13.70
N ALA A 9 8.40 -17.67 -14.94
CA ALA A 9 7.71 -16.42 -15.20
C ALA A 9 6.20 -16.59 -15.07
N VAL A 10 5.57 -15.71 -14.31
CA VAL A 10 4.10 -15.66 -14.14
C VAL A 10 3.58 -14.30 -14.62
N PRO A 11 2.35 -14.22 -15.17
CA PRO A 11 1.73 -12.95 -15.52
C PRO A 11 1.57 -12.05 -14.28
N ALA A 12 1.93 -10.77 -14.41
CA ALA A 12 1.79 -9.78 -13.33
C ALA A 12 0.40 -9.13 -13.29
N SER A 13 -0.44 -9.36 -14.31
CA SER A 13 -1.77 -8.77 -14.46
C SER A 13 -2.66 -9.67 -15.30
N GLY A 14 -3.97 -9.61 -15.05
CA GLY A 14 -4.98 -10.35 -15.79
C GLY A 14 -6.17 -10.66 -14.90
N GLN A 15 -7.06 -11.50 -15.37
CA GLN A 15 -8.10 -12.09 -14.54
C GLN A 15 -7.53 -13.35 -13.86
N GLY A 16 -7.91 -13.65 -12.62
CA GLY A 16 -7.33 -14.76 -11.85
C GLY A 16 -7.95 -16.14 -12.10
N GLY A 17 -9.19 -16.18 -12.57
CA GLY A 17 -10.01 -17.39 -12.65
C GLY A 17 -10.80 -17.64 -11.36
N ALA A 18 -11.36 -18.85 -11.24
CA ALA A 18 -11.80 -19.39 -9.96
C ALA A 18 -10.55 -19.68 -9.11
N GLY A 19 -10.27 -18.80 -8.15
CA GLY A 19 -8.96 -18.75 -7.49
C GLY A 19 -7.96 -17.98 -8.32
N GLU A 20 -6.77 -18.55 -8.52
CA GLU A 20 -5.66 -17.88 -9.23
C GLU A 20 -5.03 -18.79 -10.30
N ILE A 21 -5.84 -19.70 -10.86
CA ILE A 21 -5.41 -20.74 -11.80
C ILE A 21 -4.57 -20.16 -12.95
N LEU A 22 -4.91 -18.99 -13.49
CA LEU A 22 -4.20 -18.41 -14.64
C LEU A 22 -2.76 -17.98 -14.30
N ALA A 23 -2.48 -17.59 -13.05
CA ALA A 23 -1.14 -17.29 -12.58
C ALA A 23 -0.39 -18.55 -12.09
N LEU A 24 -1.10 -19.48 -11.45
CA LEU A 24 -0.50 -20.68 -10.86
C LEU A 24 -0.19 -21.78 -11.86
N TYR A 25 -0.94 -21.86 -12.96
CA TYR A 25 -0.68 -22.84 -14.00
C TYR A 25 0.75 -22.75 -14.57
N PRO A 26 1.22 -21.59 -15.08
CA PRO A 26 2.61 -21.48 -15.55
C PRO A 26 3.64 -21.65 -14.42
N LEU A 27 3.30 -21.29 -13.18
CA LEU A 27 4.19 -21.47 -12.01
C LEU A 27 4.49 -22.94 -11.72
N PHE A 28 3.47 -23.80 -11.79
CA PHE A 28 3.58 -25.21 -11.41
C PHE A 28 3.59 -26.17 -12.60
N ALA A 29 3.57 -25.67 -13.84
CA ALA A 29 3.56 -26.50 -15.04
C ALA A 29 4.72 -27.51 -15.05
N GLU A 30 5.94 -27.07 -14.75
CA GLU A 30 7.11 -27.95 -14.71
C GLU A 30 7.08 -28.94 -13.55
N LEU A 31 6.56 -28.53 -12.39
CA LEU A 31 6.37 -29.46 -11.26
C LEU A 31 5.43 -30.60 -11.67
N SER A 32 4.36 -30.26 -12.40
CA SER A 32 3.36 -31.23 -12.86
C SER A 32 3.86 -32.22 -13.92
N THR A 33 5.03 -31.99 -14.52
CA THR A 33 5.68 -32.92 -15.45
C THR A 33 6.81 -33.73 -14.80
N ARG A 34 7.35 -33.28 -13.66
CA ARG A 34 8.43 -33.94 -12.92
C ARG A 34 7.93 -35.03 -11.97
N PHE A 35 6.67 -34.97 -11.53
CA PHE A 35 6.06 -35.90 -10.59
C PHE A 35 4.87 -36.63 -11.21
N ASP A 36 4.68 -37.89 -10.82
CA ASP A 36 3.46 -38.64 -11.13
C ASP A 36 2.38 -38.25 -10.11
N LEU A 37 1.63 -37.20 -10.45
CA LEU A 37 0.66 -36.60 -9.53
C LEU A 37 -0.56 -37.51 -9.35
N GLU A 38 -0.92 -37.76 -8.09
CA GLU A 38 -2.08 -38.54 -7.71
C GLU A 38 -3.38 -37.72 -7.75
N VAL A 39 -4.48 -38.36 -7.33
CA VAL A 39 -5.80 -37.74 -7.24
C VAL A 39 -5.71 -36.45 -6.42
N LYS A 40 -6.27 -35.37 -6.99
CA LYS A 40 -6.35 -34.01 -6.42
C LYS A 40 -5.04 -33.22 -6.36
N GLU A 41 -3.86 -33.84 -6.41
CA GLU A 41 -2.58 -33.12 -6.28
C GLU A 41 -2.40 -32.02 -7.34
N ARG A 42 -2.72 -32.31 -8.60
CA ARG A 42 -2.70 -31.29 -9.68
C ARG A 42 -3.62 -30.12 -9.39
N GLY A 43 -4.83 -30.39 -8.87
CA GLY A 43 -5.79 -29.36 -8.51
C GLY A 43 -5.32 -28.52 -7.33
N SER A 44 -4.70 -29.13 -6.32
CA SER A 44 -4.16 -28.42 -5.14
C SER A 44 -3.02 -27.46 -5.46
N LEU A 45 -2.31 -27.65 -6.58
CA LEU A 45 -1.26 -26.72 -7.01
C LEU A 45 -1.83 -25.40 -7.57
N ILE A 46 -2.99 -25.46 -8.21
CA ILE A 46 -3.55 -24.33 -8.98
C ILE A 46 -4.84 -23.76 -8.38
N ASN A 47 -5.40 -24.40 -7.36
CA ASN A 47 -6.64 -23.97 -6.72
C ASN A 47 -6.33 -23.32 -5.36
N GLY A 48 -6.40 -21.99 -5.31
CA GLY A 48 -6.09 -21.23 -4.10
C GLY A 48 -5.93 -19.74 -4.37
N SER A 49 -5.48 -19.03 -3.33
CA SER A 49 -5.17 -17.59 -3.39
C SER A 49 -3.75 -17.18 -2.91
N PRO A 50 -2.68 -17.95 -3.22
CA PRO A 50 -1.33 -17.62 -2.76
C PRO A 50 -0.75 -16.34 -3.39
N CYS A 51 -1.12 -15.95 -4.61
CA CYS A 51 -0.69 -14.69 -5.24
C CYS A 51 -1.29 -13.49 -4.51
N ALA A 52 -2.58 -13.49 -4.19
CA ALA A 52 -3.23 -12.44 -3.41
C ALA A 52 -2.63 -12.36 -2.00
N ALA A 53 -2.39 -13.51 -1.35
CA ALA A 53 -1.73 -13.57 -0.05
C ALA A 53 -0.29 -12.99 -0.10
N ALA A 54 0.49 -13.35 -1.13
CA ALA A 54 1.84 -12.84 -1.33
C ALA A 54 1.84 -11.33 -1.63
N LEU A 55 0.93 -10.86 -2.48
CA LEU A 55 0.85 -9.46 -2.88
C LEU A 55 0.49 -8.56 -1.69
N VAL A 56 -0.52 -8.93 -0.90
CA VAL A 56 -0.89 -8.12 0.29
C VAL A 56 0.19 -8.17 1.37
N ALA A 57 0.90 -9.30 1.52
CA ALA A 57 2.03 -9.41 2.44
C ALA A 57 3.22 -8.52 2.01
N ASP A 58 3.60 -8.54 0.73
CA ASP A 58 4.66 -7.69 0.21
C ASP A 58 4.28 -6.20 0.31
N ALA A 59 3.03 -5.85 -0.06
CA ALA A 59 2.52 -4.51 0.05
C ALA A 59 2.54 -3.99 1.51
N ALA A 60 2.15 -4.81 2.49
CA ALA A 60 2.22 -4.45 3.91
C ALA A 60 3.68 -4.22 4.37
N LEU A 61 4.61 -5.08 3.96
CA LEU A 61 6.04 -4.92 4.27
C LEU A 61 6.61 -3.62 3.66
N ALA A 62 6.28 -3.33 2.40
CA ALA A 62 6.68 -2.11 1.72
C ALA A 62 6.04 -0.87 2.36
N ALA A 63 4.76 -0.93 2.68
CA ALA A 63 4.00 0.17 3.27
C ALA A 63 4.58 0.58 4.63
N ARG A 64 4.92 -0.38 5.50
CA ARG A 64 5.57 -0.11 6.79
C ARG A 64 6.82 0.75 6.66
N ARG A 65 7.69 0.41 5.69
CA ARG A 65 8.92 1.17 5.42
C ARG A 65 8.61 2.56 4.86
N ARG A 66 7.66 2.64 3.92
CA ARG A 66 7.26 3.90 3.26
C ARG A 66 6.55 4.86 4.21
N ILE A 67 5.73 4.38 5.14
CA ILE A 67 5.06 5.22 6.14
C ILE A 67 6.11 5.86 7.05
N ARG A 68 7.10 5.10 7.54
CA ARG A 68 8.21 5.67 8.32
C ARG A 68 8.97 6.75 7.54
N MET A 69 9.24 6.51 6.25
CA MET A 69 9.86 7.50 5.37
C MET A 69 8.98 8.74 5.20
N ALA A 70 7.66 8.59 5.09
CA ALA A 70 6.74 9.72 5.00
C ALA A 70 6.79 10.60 6.26
N HIS A 71 6.87 10.02 7.46
CA HIS A 71 7.05 10.78 8.71
C HIS A 71 8.33 11.62 8.67
N GLN A 72 9.45 11.03 8.21
CA GLN A 72 10.73 11.73 8.06
C GLN A 72 10.66 12.90 7.09
N VAL A 73 10.10 12.67 5.90
CA VAL A 73 9.96 13.69 4.84
C VAL A 73 9.06 14.82 5.30
N PHE A 74 7.92 14.52 5.92
CA PHE A 74 7.02 15.54 6.44
C PHE A 74 7.62 16.30 7.62
N ALA A 75 8.30 15.64 8.56
CA ALA A 75 9.00 16.32 9.64
C ALA A 75 10.07 17.29 9.12
N LEU A 76 10.87 16.86 8.12
CA LEU A 76 11.83 17.73 7.46
C LEU A 76 11.15 18.93 6.79
N SER A 77 10.05 18.70 6.07
CA SER A 77 9.28 19.78 5.44
C SER A 77 8.68 20.74 6.46
N ILE A 78 8.17 20.24 7.59
CA ILE A 78 7.63 21.01 8.71
C ILE A 78 8.70 21.92 9.31
N GLU A 79 9.91 21.38 9.51
CA GLU A 79 11.05 22.12 10.05
C GLU A 79 11.56 23.16 9.06
N ALA A 80 11.79 22.78 7.80
CA ALA A 80 12.23 23.68 6.74
C ALA A 80 11.22 24.82 6.52
N PHE A 81 9.92 24.50 6.58
CA PHE A 81 8.90 25.52 6.51
C PHE A 81 9.00 26.41 7.75
N ARG A 82 9.21 25.90 8.97
CA ARG A 82 8.99 26.55 10.28
C ARG A 82 7.51 26.59 10.69
N ALA A 83 6.78 25.51 10.42
CA ALA A 83 5.37 25.39 10.81
C ALA A 83 5.23 25.38 12.35
N PRO A 84 4.14 25.93 12.93
CA PRO A 84 3.86 25.80 14.36
C PRO A 84 3.80 24.34 14.79
N LEU A 85 4.40 24.00 15.93
CA LEU A 85 4.42 22.62 16.45
C LEU A 85 3.14 22.22 17.19
N GLU A 86 2.30 23.20 17.55
CA GLU A 86 0.99 22.95 18.19
C GLU A 86 0.08 22.02 17.36
N HIS A 87 0.30 21.95 16.05
CA HIS A 87 -0.42 21.04 15.15
C HIS A 87 -0.05 19.55 15.35
N TYR A 88 1.04 19.27 16.08
CA TYR A 88 1.61 17.95 16.32
C TYR A 88 1.77 17.65 17.83
N ASP A 89 1.17 18.48 18.68
CA ASP A 89 1.35 18.43 20.13
C ASP A 89 0.90 17.09 20.74
N ALA A 90 1.57 16.66 21.80
CA ALA A 90 1.22 15.43 22.53
C ALA A 90 -0.18 15.51 23.16
N ALA A 91 -0.66 16.72 23.48
CA ALA A 91 -2.03 16.92 23.94
C ALA A 91 -3.08 16.47 22.92
N LEU A 92 -2.74 16.33 21.63
CA LEU A 92 -3.64 15.86 20.58
C LEU A 92 -3.79 14.34 20.55
N ASP A 93 -2.86 13.57 21.12
CA ASP A 93 -2.78 12.11 20.98
C ASP A 93 -4.09 11.40 21.36
N THR A 94 -4.79 11.90 22.39
CA THR A 94 -6.01 11.28 22.91
C THR A 94 -7.28 11.98 22.46
N LEU A 95 -7.21 13.12 21.78
CA LEU A 95 -8.39 13.95 21.51
C LEU A 95 -9.35 13.32 20.49
N TRP A 96 -8.84 12.44 19.64
CA TRP A 96 -9.62 11.83 18.57
C TRP A 96 -9.99 10.37 18.83
N GLY A 97 -9.49 9.78 19.91
CA GLY A 97 -9.81 8.40 20.30
C GLY A 97 -9.37 7.36 19.28
N ASP A 98 -8.34 7.64 18.48
CA ASP A 98 -7.85 6.76 17.43
C ASP A 98 -6.36 6.45 17.59
N GLU A 99 -6.03 5.16 17.69
CA GLU A 99 -4.65 4.72 17.94
C GLU A 99 -3.71 4.98 16.77
N HIS A 100 -4.20 4.98 15.54
CA HIS A 100 -3.37 5.19 14.35
C HIS A 100 -3.02 6.67 14.18
N GLU A 101 -3.92 7.57 14.53
CA GLU A 101 -3.63 9.01 14.60
C GLU A 101 -2.66 9.35 15.74
N ALA A 102 -2.80 8.70 16.90
CA ALA A 102 -1.83 8.83 17.98
C ALA A 102 -0.44 8.34 17.53
N ALA A 103 -0.36 7.20 16.83
CA ALA A 103 0.89 6.69 16.26
C ALA A 103 1.50 7.64 15.22
N ALA A 104 0.67 8.29 14.39
CA ALA A 104 1.13 9.29 13.42
C ALA A 104 1.71 10.54 14.10
N LEU A 105 1.02 11.06 15.10
CA LEU A 105 1.47 12.17 15.93
C LEU A 105 2.79 11.86 16.63
N GLN A 106 2.89 10.70 17.27
CA GLN A 106 4.11 10.23 17.92
C GLN A 106 5.26 10.10 16.92
N GLY A 107 5.04 9.42 15.79
CA GLY A 107 6.06 9.23 14.76
C GLY A 107 6.57 10.54 14.16
N LEU A 108 5.71 11.57 14.04
CA LEU A 108 6.15 12.90 13.59
C LEU A 108 7.00 13.57 14.66
N ARG A 109 6.55 13.53 15.93
CA ARG A 109 7.29 14.14 17.04
C ARG A 109 8.66 13.52 17.24
N GLU A 110 8.83 12.22 17.03
CA GLU A 110 10.13 11.54 17.08
C GLU A 110 11.17 12.20 16.17
N PHE A 111 10.76 12.67 14.98
CA PHE A 111 11.66 13.37 14.04
C PHE A 111 11.70 14.90 14.23
N LEU A 112 10.84 15.45 15.09
CA LEU A 112 10.82 16.87 15.45
C LEU A 112 11.47 17.15 16.82
N VAL A 113 12.09 16.16 17.45
CA VAL A 113 12.90 16.37 18.64
C VAL A 113 14.09 17.27 18.30
N GLY A 114 14.29 18.32 19.11
CA GLY A 114 15.37 19.30 18.88
C GLY A 114 15.11 20.24 17.70
N ALA A 115 13.87 20.29 17.20
CA ALA A 115 13.51 21.20 16.12
C ALA A 115 13.71 22.66 16.54
N GLY A 116 14.19 23.49 15.61
CA GLY A 116 14.64 24.84 15.92
C GLY A 116 13.52 25.78 16.34
N ASP A 117 13.93 26.94 16.86
CA ASP A 117 13.08 28.06 17.20
C ASP A 117 12.65 28.86 15.93
N GLY A 118 12.16 30.10 16.12
CA GLY A 118 11.81 30.99 15.01
C GLY A 118 10.60 30.53 14.18
N ARG A 119 9.63 29.85 14.81
CA ARG A 119 8.41 29.39 14.14
C ARG A 119 7.45 30.54 13.88
N ARG A 120 6.61 30.38 12.86
CA ARG A 120 5.52 31.32 12.57
C ARG A 120 4.59 31.43 13.78
N ASN A 121 4.08 32.64 14.01
CA ASN A 121 3.08 32.95 15.03
C ASN A 121 1.63 32.95 14.48
N TYR A 122 1.42 32.35 13.30
CA TYR A 122 0.12 32.21 12.65
C TYR A 122 -0.03 30.81 12.08
N GLN A 123 -1.27 30.44 11.75
CA GLN A 123 -1.60 29.08 11.29
C GLN A 123 -0.80 28.69 10.05
N ALA A 124 -0.23 27.48 10.06
CA ALA A 124 0.32 26.89 8.85
C ALA A 124 -0.80 26.60 7.83
N PRO A 125 -0.46 26.52 6.54
CA PRO A 125 -1.41 26.06 5.53
C PRO A 125 -1.98 24.67 5.84
N VAL A 126 -3.21 24.41 5.40
CA VAL A 126 -3.96 23.19 5.73
C VAL A 126 -3.16 21.91 5.49
N SER A 127 -2.39 21.83 4.39
CA SER A 127 -1.59 20.64 4.08
C SER A 127 -0.63 20.24 5.21
N TYR A 128 -0.07 21.20 5.96
CA TYR A 128 0.81 20.93 7.10
C TYR A 128 -0.01 20.46 8.31
N ARG A 129 -1.14 21.13 8.56
CA ARG A 129 -2.00 20.85 9.71
C ARG A 129 -2.63 19.47 9.70
N ILE A 130 -2.96 18.97 8.50
CA ILE A 130 -3.64 17.67 8.34
C ILE A 130 -2.66 16.50 8.21
N VAL A 131 -1.34 16.72 8.20
CA VAL A 131 -0.34 15.64 8.07
C VAL A 131 -0.59 14.50 9.07
N PRO A 132 -0.85 14.75 10.37
CA PRO A 132 -1.07 13.65 11.32
C PRO A 132 -2.31 12.83 11.00
N ARG A 133 -3.36 13.49 10.49
CA ARG A 133 -4.62 12.82 10.12
C ARG A 133 -4.42 11.90 8.91
N VAL A 134 -3.69 12.38 7.90
CA VAL A 134 -3.40 11.60 6.69
C VAL A 134 -2.43 10.46 7.00
N LEU A 135 -1.39 10.69 7.80
CA LEU A 135 -0.49 9.62 8.25
C LEU A 135 -1.20 8.62 9.16
N GLY A 136 -2.18 9.04 9.96
CA GLY A 136 -3.02 8.15 10.74
C GLY A 136 -3.84 7.21 9.86
N GLN A 137 -4.44 7.73 8.78
CA GLN A 137 -5.10 6.88 7.78
C GLN A 137 -4.12 5.92 7.10
N ALA A 138 -2.87 6.32 6.89
CA ALA A 138 -1.84 5.43 6.33
C ALA A 138 -1.51 4.27 7.28
N HIS A 139 -1.37 4.55 8.58
CA HIS A 139 -1.20 3.51 9.60
C HIS A 139 -2.42 2.58 9.68
N ARG A 140 -3.64 3.09 9.51
CA ARG A 140 -4.85 2.25 9.45
C ARG A 140 -4.84 1.33 8.23
N ALA A 141 -4.52 1.86 7.05
CA ALA A 141 -4.42 1.06 5.83
C ALA A 141 -3.33 -0.02 5.96
N LEU A 142 -2.18 0.31 6.57
CA LEU A 142 -1.15 -0.68 6.90
C LEU A 142 -1.68 -1.77 7.84
N SER A 143 -2.35 -1.41 8.93
CA SER A 143 -2.92 -2.38 9.89
C SER A 143 -3.91 -3.34 9.20
N SER A 144 -4.78 -2.81 8.33
CA SER A 144 -5.68 -3.61 7.50
C SER A 144 -4.94 -4.58 6.58
N ALA A 145 -3.87 -4.12 5.92
CA ALA A 145 -3.05 -4.95 5.04
C ALA A 145 -2.25 -6.02 5.80
N GLU A 146 -1.69 -5.70 6.97
CA GLU A 146 -1.01 -6.66 7.84
C GLU A 146 -1.98 -7.73 8.34
N ARG A 147 -3.20 -7.33 8.73
CA ARG A 147 -4.24 -8.28 9.12
C ARG A 147 -4.64 -9.19 7.96
N ALA A 148 -4.86 -8.62 6.77
CA ALA A 148 -5.16 -9.39 5.56
C ALA A 148 -4.04 -10.38 5.25
N ALA A 149 -2.78 -9.93 5.23
CA ALA A 149 -1.63 -10.79 5.01
C ALA A 149 -1.54 -11.95 6.01
N ASN A 150 -1.64 -11.66 7.31
CA ASN A 150 -1.57 -12.69 8.35
C ASN A 150 -2.69 -13.74 8.22
N VAL A 151 -3.92 -13.30 7.96
CA VAL A 151 -5.05 -14.22 7.77
C VAL A 151 -4.87 -15.02 6.49
N SER A 152 -4.54 -14.38 5.37
CA SER A 152 -4.39 -15.05 4.08
C SER A 152 -3.26 -16.07 4.08
N LEU A 153 -2.10 -15.75 4.64
CA LEU A 153 -0.95 -16.66 4.71
C LEU A 153 -1.21 -17.89 5.60
N ALA A 154 -2.09 -17.77 6.60
CA ALA A 154 -2.46 -18.88 7.50
C ALA A 154 -3.68 -19.68 7.01
N SER A 155 -4.40 -19.20 5.99
CA SER A 155 -5.65 -19.81 5.54
C SER A 155 -5.42 -20.99 4.59
N ILE A 156 -6.27 -22.01 4.69
CA ILE A 156 -6.38 -23.04 3.66
C ILE A 156 -7.24 -22.46 2.53
N SER A 157 -6.65 -22.18 1.38
CA SER A 157 -7.35 -21.62 0.22
C SER A 157 -7.79 -22.67 -0.81
N ASP A 158 -7.43 -23.94 -0.62
CA ASP A 158 -7.73 -25.01 -1.60
C ASP A 158 -9.23 -25.36 -1.66
N ASN A 159 -9.65 -26.03 -2.73
CA ASN A 159 -10.99 -26.58 -2.88
C ASN A 159 -10.98 -27.90 -3.71
N PRO A 160 -11.69 -28.96 -3.26
CA PRO A 160 -12.25 -29.16 -1.92
C PRO A 160 -11.18 -29.27 -0.84
N VAL A 161 -11.57 -28.97 0.40
CA VAL A 161 -10.73 -29.14 1.60
C VAL A 161 -11.03 -30.49 2.24
N TYR A 162 -9.99 -31.24 2.60
CA TYR A 162 -10.12 -32.43 3.43
C TYR A 162 -10.12 -32.05 4.91
N ILE A 163 -11.20 -32.38 5.62
CA ILE A 163 -11.32 -32.29 7.06
C ILE A 163 -10.97 -33.65 7.65
N PRO A 164 -9.98 -33.73 8.56
CA PRO A 164 -9.60 -34.98 9.20
C PRO A 164 -10.77 -35.66 9.93
N PRO A 165 -10.68 -36.97 10.19
CA PRO A 165 -11.71 -37.72 10.90
C PRO A 165 -12.08 -37.13 12.27
N ASP A 166 -13.37 -37.23 12.61
CA ASP A 166 -13.94 -36.93 13.93
C ASP A 166 -14.93 -38.04 14.34
N ASP A 167 -15.50 -37.98 15.55
CA ASP A 167 -16.44 -39.00 16.05
C ASP A 167 -17.68 -39.19 15.16
N ALA A 168 -18.12 -38.13 14.47
CA ALA A 168 -19.25 -38.17 13.56
C ALA A 168 -18.85 -38.60 12.13
N HIS A 169 -17.59 -38.41 11.75
CA HIS A 169 -17.02 -38.67 10.43
C HIS A 169 -15.71 -39.46 10.56
N PRO A 170 -15.77 -40.77 10.84
CA PRO A 170 -14.57 -41.57 11.14
C PRO A 170 -13.60 -41.73 9.95
N LEU A 171 -14.01 -41.35 8.74
CA LEU A 171 -13.16 -41.34 7.52
C LEU A 171 -12.75 -39.91 7.09
N GLY A 172 -13.13 -38.89 7.86
CA GLY A 172 -13.00 -37.49 7.46
C GLY A 172 -14.04 -37.08 6.40
N ARG A 173 -13.89 -35.86 5.87
CA ARG A 173 -14.80 -35.29 4.87
C ARG A 173 -14.05 -34.47 3.85
N CYS A 174 -14.42 -34.58 2.58
CA CYS A 174 -14.04 -33.60 1.56
C CYS A 174 -15.18 -32.57 1.44
N ILE A 175 -14.91 -31.31 1.77
CA ILE A 175 -15.89 -30.22 1.73
C ILE A 175 -15.53 -29.27 0.59
N SER A 176 -16.48 -29.05 -0.32
CA SER A 176 -16.36 -28.02 -1.35
C SER A 176 -16.60 -26.64 -0.75
N THR A 177 -15.73 -25.67 -1.01
CA THR A 177 -15.77 -24.31 -0.45
C THR A 177 -15.30 -23.26 -1.47
N GLY A 178 -15.52 -21.98 -1.16
CA GLY A 178 -14.96 -20.85 -1.91
C GLY A 178 -13.62 -20.33 -1.37
N GLY A 179 -12.86 -21.15 -0.63
CA GLY A 179 -11.63 -20.72 0.05
C GLY A 179 -10.55 -20.13 -0.88
N TYR A 180 -10.63 -20.42 -2.17
CA TYR A 180 -9.75 -19.89 -3.21
C TYR A 180 -9.97 -18.40 -3.48
N HIS A 181 -11.04 -17.77 -2.97
CA HIS A 181 -11.29 -16.34 -3.13
C HIS A 181 -10.83 -15.54 -1.91
N ASN A 182 -9.75 -14.76 -2.07
CA ASN A 182 -9.22 -13.92 -0.99
C ASN A 182 -9.90 -12.55 -0.94
N ALA A 183 -11.07 -12.50 -0.30
CA ALA A 183 -11.87 -11.28 -0.17
C ALA A 183 -11.22 -10.16 0.68
N MET A 184 -10.14 -10.45 1.41
CA MET A 184 -9.46 -9.48 2.28
C MET A 184 -8.34 -8.71 1.58
N ALA A 185 -7.66 -9.34 0.62
CA ALA A 185 -6.49 -8.77 -0.02
C ALA A 185 -6.84 -7.53 -0.83
N THR A 186 -7.80 -7.63 -1.74
CA THR A 186 -8.16 -6.54 -2.67
C THR A 186 -8.56 -5.25 -1.95
N PRO A 187 -9.47 -5.27 -0.95
CA PRO A 187 -9.82 -4.03 -0.25
C PRO A 187 -8.65 -3.39 0.51
N ALA A 188 -7.77 -4.19 1.10
CA ALA A 188 -6.61 -3.68 1.83
C ALA A 188 -5.57 -3.05 0.88
N LEU A 189 -5.38 -3.62 -0.31
CA LEU A 189 -4.51 -3.06 -1.34
C LEU A 189 -5.06 -1.75 -1.91
N ASP A 190 -6.37 -1.67 -2.15
CA ASP A 190 -7.03 -0.44 -2.60
C ASP A 190 -6.89 0.69 -1.57
N ASP A 191 -7.08 0.39 -0.28
CA ASP A 191 -6.93 1.36 0.81
C ASP A 191 -5.49 1.90 0.88
N LEU A 192 -4.49 1.03 0.66
CA LEU A 192 -3.09 1.43 0.54
C LEU A 192 -2.86 2.32 -0.69
N ALA A 193 -3.40 1.97 -1.86
CA ALA A 193 -3.26 2.78 -3.07
C ALA A 193 -3.88 4.18 -2.90
N ALA A 194 -5.09 4.24 -2.32
CA ALA A 194 -5.78 5.49 -2.03
C ALA A 194 -4.98 6.42 -1.12
N ILE A 195 -4.45 5.89 -0.01
CA ILE A 195 -3.71 6.74 0.92
C ILE A 195 -2.37 7.22 0.35
N TRP A 196 -1.74 6.47 -0.57
CA TRP A 196 -0.56 6.94 -1.27
C TRP A 196 -0.86 8.12 -2.19
N ALA A 197 -2.02 8.13 -2.87
CA ALA A 197 -2.45 9.27 -3.69
C ALA A 197 -2.63 10.54 -2.85
N ASP A 198 -3.22 10.44 -1.65
CA ASP A 198 -3.36 11.56 -0.72
C ASP A 198 -2.01 12.07 -0.21
N ILE A 199 -1.10 11.16 0.15
CA ILE A 199 0.26 11.54 0.57
C ILE A 199 1.01 12.24 -0.57
N CYS A 200 0.90 11.77 -1.81
CA CYS A 200 1.46 12.45 -2.98
C CYS A 200 0.92 13.88 -3.13
N LEU A 201 -0.38 14.09 -2.89
CA LEU A 201 -0.98 15.42 -2.92
C LEU A 201 -0.38 16.31 -1.82
N LEU A 202 -0.22 15.80 -0.60
CA LEU A 202 0.41 16.56 0.49
C LEU A 202 1.86 16.92 0.16
N CYS A 203 2.64 15.99 -0.39
CA CYS A 203 4.02 16.23 -0.84
C CYS A 203 4.09 17.35 -1.88
N ASP A 204 3.23 17.31 -2.90
CA ASP A 204 3.11 18.37 -3.91
C ASP A 204 2.77 19.73 -3.28
N ARG A 205 1.76 19.74 -2.41
CA ARG A 205 1.32 20.95 -1.71
C ARG A 205 2.39 21.50 -0.77
N HIS A 206 3.27 20.67 -0.19
CA HIS A 206 4.40 21.11 0.63
C HIS A 206 5.52 21.68 -0.24
N ALA A 207 5.91 20.97 -1.30
CA ALA A 207 6.93 21.40 -2.24
C ALA A 207 6.57 22.77 -2.86
N SER A 208 5.34 22.94 -3.34
CA SER A 208 4.85 24.21 -3.90
C SER A 208 4.98 25.38 -2.91
N LYS A 209 4.73 25.14 -1.61
CA LYS A 209 4.83 26.19 -0.58
C LYS A 209 6.28 26.52 -0.25
N LEU A 210 7.16 25.52 -0.18
CA LEU A 210 8.59 25.72 0.08
C LEU A 210 9.24 26.55 -1.03
N LEU A 211 8.84 26.32 -2.29
CA LEU A 211 9.38 27.02 -3.47
C LEU A 211 8.83 28.43 -3.67
N ASN A 212 7.78 28.82 -2.95
CA ASN A 212 7.22 30.17 -3.00
C ASN A 212 7.73 30.97 -1.81
N GLY A 213 8.70 31.85 -2.01
CA GLY A 213 9.38 32.59 -0.95
C GLY A 213 8.46 33.51 -0.15
N LYS A 214 7.40 34.05 -0.77
CA LYS A 214 6.38 34.82 -0.04
C LYS A 214 5.60 33.97 0.97
N VAL A 215 5.53 32.65 0.76
CA VAL A 215 4.83 31.70 1.63
C VAL A 215 5.80 31.01 2.60
N SER A 216 6.94 30.53 2.10
CA SER A 216 7.94 29.82 2.90
C SER A 216 8.85 30.72 3.72
N LEU A 217 8.98 32.02 3.37
CA LEU A 217 9.99 32.94 3.91
C LEU A 217 11.44 32.49 3.62
N LEU A 218 11.60 31.60 2.63
CA LEU A 218 12.87 31.20 2.04
C LEU A 218 13.08 31.95 0.72
N PRO A 219 14.28 31.96 0.15
CA PRO A 219 14.48 32.47 -1.21
C PRO A 219 13.54 31.77 -2.21
N ASP A 220 13.03 32.52 -3.18
CA ASP A 220 12.16 31.97 -4.23
C ASP A 220 12.86 30.80 -4.94
N LEU A 221 12.09 29.73 -5.19
CA LEU A 221 12.59 28.47 -5.74
C LEU A 221 13.76 27.85 -4.96
N LEU A 222 13.91 28.21 -3.67
CA LEU A 222 15.04 27.83 -2.82
C LEU A 222 16.41 28.18 -3.42
N MET A 223 16.48 29.21 -4.26
CA MET A 223 17.70 29.63 -4.92
C MET A 223 18.56 30.52 -4.00
N THR A 224 19.80 30.11 -3.74
CA THR A 224 20.76 30.88 -2.94
C THR A 224 21.93 31.32 -3.79
N GLY A 225 22.28 32.61 -3.75
CA GLY A 225 23.46 33.14 -4.44
C GLY A 225 23.34 33.22 -5.98
N ARG A 226 22.11 33.18 -6.52
CA ARG A 226 21.83 33.25 -7.96
C ARG A 226 20.44 33.84 -8.22
N HIS A 227 20.22 34.33 -9.44
CA HIS A 227 18.94 34.88 -9.89
C HIS A 227 18.16 33.84 -10.70
N SER A 228 16.83 33.89 -10.67
CA SER A 228 15.96 32.95 -11.41
C SER A 228 16.11 33.00 -12.93
N ALA A 229 16.72 34.07 -13.45
CA ALA A 229 17.02 34.26 -14.87
C ALA A 229 18.32 33.56 -15.31
N ASP A 230 19.16 33.12 -14.37
CA ASP A 230 20.42 32.45 -14.66
C ASP A 230 20.10 31.06 -15.25
N SER A 231 20.15 30.97 -16.59
CA SER A 231 19.73 29.79 -17.37
C SER A 231 20.91 28.85 -17.66
N ASP A 232 21.66 28.48 -16.63
CA ASP A 232 22.90 27.67 -16.74
C ASP A 232 22.70 26.18 -16.41
N GLY A 233 21.46 25.77 -16.15
CA GLY A 233 21.09 24.39 -15.80
C GLY A 233 21.41 23.99 -14.35
N HIS A 234 21.95 24.88 -13.52
CA HIS A 234 22.38 24.55 -12.16
C HIS A 234 21.40 25.08 -11.09
N GLY A 235 20.68 24.14 -10.47
CA GLY A 235 19.97 24.33 -9.20
C GLY A 235 18.66 25.12 -9.23
N ASN A 236 18.03 25.28 -10.39
CA ASN A 236 16.60 25.56 -10.40
C ASN A 236 15.81 24.29 -10.09
N VAL A 237 15.28 24.18 -8.86
CA VAL A 237 14.41 23.07 -8.43
C VAL A 237 12.93 23.30 -8.76
N GLY A 238 12.59 24.39 -9.47
CA GLY A 238 11.23 24.72 -9.88
C GLY A 238 10.58 23.71 -10.83
N TYR A 239 11.36 22.81 -11.44
CA TYR A 239 10.85 21.69 -12.24
C TYR A 239 10.41 20.49 -11.38
N VAL A 240 10.87 20.40 -10.12
CA VAL A 240 10.54 19.28 -9.22
C VAL A 240 9.02 19.17 -9.00
N PRO A 241 8.25 20.25 -8.74
CA PRO A 241 6.78 20.17 -8.65
C PRO A 241 6.11 19.68 -9.93
N MET A 242 6.66 19.97 -11.11
CA MET A 242 6.11 19.46 -12.37
C MET A 242 6.21 17.93 -12.41
N ALA A 243 7.35 17.37 -12.02
CA ALA A 243 7.53 15.92 -11.89
C ALA A 243 6.63 15.31 -10.81
N ILE A 244 6.53 15.96 -9.65
CA ILE A 244 5.66 15.51 -8.55
C ILE A 244 4.20 15.48 -9.00
N THR A 245 3.74 16.47 -9.76
CA THR A 245 2.39 16.50 -10.32
C THR A 245 2.14 15.27 -11.20
N GLY A 246 3.10 14.88 -12.04
CA GLY A 246 3.00 13.64 -12.83
C GLY A 246 2.86 12.38 -11.97
N TYR A 247 3.69 12.24 -10.93
CA TYR A 247 3.60 11.11 -10.00
C TYR A 247 2.29 11.10 -9.20
N LEU A 248 1.77 12.27 -8.82
CA LEU A 248 0.48 12.39 -8.15
C LEU A 248 -0.66 11.88 -9.05
N GLU A 249 -0.68 12.26 -10.32
CA GLU A 249 -1.73 11.79 -11.24
C GLU A 249 -1.61 10.27 -11.49
N GLN A 250 -0.40 9.73 -11.57
CA GLN A 250 -0.19 8.27 -11.61
C GLN A 250 -0.72 7.58 -10.34
N ALA A 251 -0.46 8.14 -9.16
CA ALA A 251 -0.95 7.58 -7.90
C ALA A 251 -2.48 7.60 -7.82
N LYS A 252 -3.13 8.68 -8.28
CA LYS A 252 -4.60 8.76 -8.35
C LYS A 252 -5.19 7.75 -9.32
N LEU A 253 -4.55 7.53 -10.47
CA LEU A 253 -4.99 6.53 -11.43
C LEU A 253 -4.87 5.11 -10.85
N ALA A 254 -3.81 4.85 -10.07
CA ALA A 254 -3.62 3.57 -9.39
C ALA A 254 -4.56 3.35 -8.20
N ALA A 255 -5.08 4.43 -7.60
CA ALA A 255 -6.00 4.39 -6.46
C ALA A 255 -7.47 4.04 -6.82
N GLN A 256 -7.73 3.55 -8.04
CA GLN A 256 -9.07 3.14 -8.42
C GLN A 256 -9.52 1.93 -7.61
N ARG A 257 -10.78 1.95 -7.17
CA ARG A 257 -11.37 0.81 -6.45
C ARG A 257 -11.39 -0.41 -7.36
N THR A 258 -10.89 -1.52 -6.85
CA THR A 258 -10.96 -2.81 -7.51
C THR A 258 -12.23 -3.53 -7.09
N PHE A 259 -13.04 -3.92 -8.07
CA PHE A 259 -14.28 -4.70 -7.86
C PHE A 259 -14.06 -6.14 -8.30
N ILE A 260 -14.84 -7.06 -7.72
CA ILE A 260 -14.83 -8.46 -8.13
C ILE A 260 -15.17 -8.54 -9.63
N PRO A 261 -14.29 -9.10 -10.48
CA PRO A 261 -14.53 -9.22 -11.90
C PRO A 261 -15.53 -10.33 -12.19
N GLY A 262 -16.36 -10.12 -13.20
CA GLY A 262 -17.11 -11.20 -13.84
C GLY A 262 -16.21 -12.05 -14.73
N THR A 263 -16.71 -13.21 -15.12
CA THR A 263 -16.03 -14.18 -15.99
C THR A 263 -16.86 -14.45 -17.24
N GLU A 264 -17.57 -15.59 -17.30
CA GLU A 264 -18.42 -15.98 -18.41
C GLU A 264 -19.89 -15.75 -18.05
N SER A 265 -20.47 -14.62 -18.47
CA SER A 265 -21.92 -14.38 -18.31
C SER A 265 -22.80 -15.38 -19.08
N ALA A 266 -22.24 -16.21 -19.98
CA ALA A 266 -22.96 -17.10 -20.89
C ALA A 266 -22.33 -18.50 -21.10
N GLY A 267 -21.40 -18.92 -20.23
CA GLY A 267 -20.70 -20.22 -20.29
C GLY A 267 -21.42 -21.38 -19.59
N ALA A 268 -20.66 -22.34 -19.05
CA ALA A 268 -21.20 -23.46 -18.24
C ALA A 268 -21.90 -23.00 -16.93
N GLY A 269 -21.79 -21.72 -16.59
CA GLY A 269 -22.54 -21.04 -15.53
C GLY A 269 -22.05 -21.31 -14.10
N GLN A 270 -20.95 -22.05 -13.92
CA GLN A 270 -20.41 -22.38 -12.60
C GLN A 270 -19.41 -21.35 -12.08
N ASP A 271 -18.46 -20.92 -12.91
CA ASP A 271 -17.50 -19.87 -12.57
C ASP A 271 -18.03 -18.54 -13.09
N ASP A 272 -18.88 -17.85 -12.33
CA ASP A 272 -19.58 -16.60 -12.71
C ASP A 272 -18.91 -15.31 -12.19
N VAL A 273 -17.95 -15.47 -11.28
CA VAL A 273 -17.08 -14.41 -10.74
C VAL A 273 -15.63 -14.92 -10.61
N ALA A 274 -14.69 -13.99 -10.42
CA ALA A 274 -13.28 -14.35 -10.32
C ALA A 274 -12.47 -13.53 -9.32
N THR A 275 -11.22 -13.94 -9.14
CA THR A 275 -10.21 -13.18 -8.40
C THR A 275 -9.59 -12.10 -9.30
N THR A 276 -9.27 -10.96 -8.69
CA THR A 276 -8.60 -9.80 -9.27
C THR A 276 -7.09 -9.84 -9.14
#